data_AF-A0A1Y3T9N6-F1
#
_entry.id   AF-A0A1Y3T9N6-F1
#
_cell.length_a   1.000
_cell.length_b   1.000
_cell.length_c   1.000
_cell.angle_alpha   90.00
_cell.angle_beta   90.00
_cell.angle_gamma   90.00
#
_symmetry.space_group_name_H-M   'P 1'
#
loop_
_entity.id
_entity.type
_entity.pdbx_description
1 polymer ?
#
loop_
_entity_poly.entity_id
_entity_poly.type
_entity_poly.pdbx_seq_one_letter_code
_entity_poly.pdbx_strand_id
1 'polypeptide(L)'
;MEYIDVRQFKDKVKPDAKGVTFKDSHGLQRTVSFLYQKTGYGKKRFFCCPFCLKRVQKLYFVGNEYMCSECGKVNPYEGIKNNTKGGYDDIAYRMKKYAARYNIQFDFPFDYLNFIFDSRIGKQSFRKHLTVLQGLENMRFQSIMSKTTYSTKVLSAVLRGKHPLLQTQTLWELKNWFYDWNSGERIIIEHPRQIIKM
;
A
#
# COMPACT_ATOMS: atom_id res chain seq x y z
N MET A 1 13.36 -1.76 0.26
CA MET A 1 14.00 -0.60 -0.41
C MET A 1 13.40 0.69 0.13
N GLU A 2 14.21 1.48 0.81
CA GLU A 2 13.78 2.71 1.47
C GLU A 2 13.58 3.84 0.45
N TYR A 3 12.51 4.62 0.63
CA TYR A 3 12.23 5.79 -0.20
C TYR A 3 11.42 6.83 0.56
N ILE A 4 11.53 8.08 0.10
CA ILE A 4 10.62 9.17 0.47
C ILE A 4 9.66 9.47 -0.67
N ASP A 5 8.44 9.88 -0.35
CA ASP A 5 7.41 10.28 -1.30
C ASP A 5 7.02 11.73 -1.06
N VAL A 6 6.87 12.51 -2.13
CA VAL A 6 6.55 13.95 -2.04
C VAL A 6 5.27 14.21 -1.23
N ARG A 7 4.35 13.24 -1.18
CA ARG A 7 3.11 13.31 -0.38
C ARG A 7 3.34 13.35 1.13
N GLN A 8 4.46 12.82 1.62
CA GLN A 8 4.82 12.87 3.06
C GLN A 8 5.02 14.32 3.55
N PHE A 9 5.31 15.24 2.63
CA PHE A 9 5.55 16.66 2.86
C PHE A 9 4.34 17.52 2.49
N LYS A 10 3.21 16.90 2.14
CA LYS A 10 1.94 17.60 1.96
C LYS A 10 1.51 18.16 3.32
N ASP A 11 1.06 19.41 3.33
CA ASP A 11 0.58 20.16 4.51
C ASP A 11 1.65 20.47 5.58
N LYS A 12 2.81 19.79 5.57
CA LYS A 12 3.96 20.07 6.45
C LYS A 12 4.92 21.14 5.93
N VAL A 13 4.81 21.48 4.65
CA VAL A 13 5.71 22.42 3.97
C VAL A 13 4.89 23.39 3.12
N LYS A 14 5.22 24.69 3.22
CA LYS A 14 4.57 25.79 2.47
C LYS A 14 4.35 25.41 1.01
N PRO A 15 3.16 25.68 0.42
CA PRO A 15 2.78 25.28 -0.94
C PRO A 15 3.83 25.57 -2.02
N ASP A 16 4.57 26.66 -1.88
CA ASP A 16 5.55 27.24 -2.81
C ASP A 16 7.02 27.02 -2.41
N ALA A 17 7.30 26.24 -1.35
CA ALA A 17 8.66 26.01 -0.89
C ALA A 17 9.55 25.41 -1.99
N LYS A 18 10.80 25.88 -2.09
CA LYS A 18 11.78 25.37 -3.07
C LYS A 18 12.46 24.08 -2.63
N GLY A 19 12.36 23.73 -1.36
CA GLY A 19 12.93 22.51 -0.79
C GLY A 19 12.48 22.29 0.64
N VAL A 20 12.94 21.22 1.25
CA VAL A 20 12.71 20.90 2.67
C VAL A 20 13.93 20.21 3.24
N THR A 21 14.26 20.57 4.48
CA THR A 21 15.22 19.83 5.30
C THR A 21 14.45 18.98 6.30
N PHE A 22 14.80 17.70 6.40
CA PHE A 22 14.15 16.74 7.28
C PHE A 22 15.17 15.77 7.87
N LYS A 23 14.82 15.16 9.01
CA LYS A 23 15.62 14.08 9.59
C LYS A 23 15.19 12.76 8.96
N ASP A 24 16.12 12.04 8.34
CA ASP A 24 15.85 10.75 7.71
C ASP A 24 15.74 9.61 8.76
N SER A 25 15.46 8.39 8.29
CA SER A 25 15.32 7.20 9.14
C SER A 25 16.62 6.81 9.86
N HIS A 26 17.77 7.29 9.37
CA HIS A 26 19.11 7.09 9.93
C HIS A 26 19.50 8.22 10.89
N GLY A 27 18.60 9.17 11.13
CA GLY A 27 18.81 10.28 12.04
C GLY A 27 19.62 11.43 11.46
N LEU A 28 19.94 11.41 10.16
CA LEU A 28 20.72 12.44 9.48
C LEU A 28 19.81 13.54 8.93
N GLN A 29 20.27 14.79 9.00
CA GLN A 29 19.58 15.89 8.34
C GLN A 29 19.84 15.84 6.85
N ARG A 30 18.77 15.79 6.06
CA ARG A 30 18.80 15.74 4.60
C ARG A 30 17.99 16.87 4.03
N THR A 31 18.49 17.47 2.95
CA THR A 31 17.79 18.52 2.22
C THR A 31 17.42 18.01 0.84
N VAL A 32 16.16 18.18 0.45
CA VAL A 32 15.67 17.83 -0.89
C VAL A 32 14.97 19.02 -1.52
N SER A 33 15.15 19.17 -2.83
CA SER A 33 14.59 20.28 -3.60
C SER A 33 13.25 19.89 -4.23
N PHE A 34 12.38 20.88 -4.41
CA PHE A 34 11.08 20.73 -5.05
C PHE A 34 11.04 21.39 -6.43
N LEU A 35 10.31 20.74 -7.33
CA LEU A 35 9.92 21.29 -8.62
C LEU A 35 8.41 21.26 -8.75
N TYR A 36 7.87 22.16 -9.57
CA TYR A 36 6.43 22.34 -9.72
C TYR A 36 5.99 22.16 -11.16
N GLN A 37 4.77 21.63 -11.33
CA GLN A 37 4.10 21.55 -12.62
C GLN A 37 2.75 22.24 -12.52
N LYS A 38 2.47 23.18 -13.43
CA LYS A 38 1.14 23.77 -13.56
C LYS A 38 0.16 22.70 -14.04
N THR A 39 -0.99 22.63 -13.39
CA THR A 39 -2.12 21.75 -13.71
C THR A 39 -3.38 22.62 -13.82
N GLY A 40 -4.45 22.10 -14.41
CA GLY A 40 -5.73 22.82 -14.51
C GLY A 40 -6.32 23.24 -13.15
N TYR A 41 -5.88 22.61 -12.05
CA TYR A 41 -6.37 22.85 -10.69
C TYR A 41 -5.31 23.48 -9.76
N GLY A 42 -4.19 23.99 -10.29
CA GLY A 42 -3.11 24.60 -9.49
C GLY A 42 -1.72 24.02 -9.77
N LYS A 43 -0.78 24.15 -8.84
CA LYS A 43 0.59 23.63 -8.99
C LYS A 43 0.77 22.30 -8.27
N LYS A 44 1.20 21.26 -8.99
CA LYS A 44 1.57 19.97 -8.41
C LYS A 44 3.05 19.96 -8.07
N ARG A 45 3.38 19.61 -6.81
CA ARG A 45 4.74 19.46 -6.31
C ARG A 45 5.34 18.10 -6.66
N PHE A 46 6.63 18.11 -7.00
CA PHE A 46 7.50 16.95 -7.22
C PHE A 46 8.84 17.20 -6.54
N PHE A 47 9.62 16.14 -6.30
CA PHE A 47 11.03 16.28 -5.98
C PHE A 47 11.84 16.58 -7.25
N CYS A 48 12.94 17.31 -7.07
CA CYS A 48 14.04 17.36 -8.01
C CYS A 48 15.04 16.25 -7.68
N CYS A 49 15.36 15.36 -8.62
CA CYS A 49 16.48 14.44 -8.44
C CYS A 49 17.79 15.25 -8.43
N PRO A 50 18.67 15.10 -7.41
CA PRO A 50 19.92 15.87 -7.36
C PRO A 50 20.91 15.53 -8.48
N PHE A 51 20.77 14.35 -9.09
CA PHE A 51 21.70 13.85 -10.12
C PHE A 51 21.27 14.16 -11.55
N CYS A 52 20.00 13.95 -11.88
CA CYS A 52 19.49 14.14 -13.25
C CYS A 52 18.54 15.33 -13.40
N LEU A 53 18.26 16.05 -12.31
CA LEU A 53 17.38 17.23 -12.25
C LEU A 53 15.94 16.98 -12.73
N LYS A 54 15.57 15.72 -12.96
CA LYS A 54 14.22 15.34 -13.37
C LYS A 54 13.23 15.46 -12.21
N ARG A 55 11.99 15.77 -12.56
CA ARG A 55 10.84 15.77 -11.65
C ARG A 55 10.42 14.35 -11.33
N VAL A 56 10.41 13.99 -10.04
CA VAL A 56 10.01 12.64 -9.59
C VAL A 56 9.09 12.72 -8.37
N GLN A 57 8.23 11.71 -8.20
CA GLN A 57 7.37 11.62 -7.00
C GLN A 57 8.11 11.01 -5.81
N LYS A 58 9.14 10.20 -6.08
CA LYS A 58 9.88 9.45 -5.08
C LYS A 58 11.37 9.60 -5.27
N LEU A 59 12.10 9.69 -4.17
CA LEU A 59 13.54 9.51 -4.12
C LEU A 59 13.85 8.29 -3.25
N TYR A 60 14.73 7.44 -3.73
CA TYR A 60 15.17 6.20 -3.10
C TYR A 60 16.50 6.43 -2.40
N PHE A 61 16.66 5.83 -1.23
CA PHE A 61 17.93 5.88 -0.51
C PHE A 61 18.89 4.83 -1.07
N VAL A 62 19.97 5.27 -1.70
CA VAL A 62 20.99 4.42 -2.33
C VAL A 62 22.36 5.00 -2.01
N GLY A 63 23.27 4.18 -1.48
CA GLY A 63 24.66 4.59 -1.24
C GLY A 63 24.80 5.86 -0.39
N ASN A 64 23.91 6.06 0.58
CA ASN A 64 23.85 7.24 1.48
C ASN A 64 23.22 8.53 0.91
N GLU A 65 22.60 8.47 -0.27
CA GLU A 65 21.93 9.61 -0.90
C GLU A 65 20.51 9.29 -1.36
N TYR A 66 19.68 10.33 -1.51
CA TYR A 66 18.32 10.23 -2.05
C TYR A 66 18.31 10.59 -3.53
N MET A 67 18.03 9.60 -4.39
CA MET A 67 18.05 9.77 -5.84
C MET A 67 16.86 9.12 -6.55
N CYS A 68 16.61 9.48 -7.80
CA CYS A 68 15.54 8.84 -8.56
C CYS A 68 15.86 7.38 -8.88
N SER A 69 14.84 6.62 -9.31
CA SER A 69 15.02 5.21 -9.66
C SER A 69 16.01 4.97 -10.79
N GLU A 70 16.06 5.87 -11.78
CA GLU A 70 16.99 5.77 -12.90
C GLU A 70 18.45 5.95 -12.44
N CYS A 71 18.72 7.02 -11.68
CA CYS A 71 20.07 7.31 -11.17
C CYS A 71 20.56 6.25 -10.17
N GLY A 72 19.67 5.79 -9.29
CA GLY A 72 19.99 4.74 -8.33
C GLY A 72 19.97 3.33 -8.90
N LYS A 73 19.70 3.16 -10.20
CA LYS A 73 19.44 1.86 -10.86
C LYS A 73 18.47 0.98 -10.06
N VAL A 74 17.54 1.63 -9.37
CA VAL A 74 16.51 1.01 -8.55
C VAL A 74 15.39 0.58 -9.48
N ASN A 75 15.03 -0.70 -9.44
CA ASN A 75 13.82 -1.17 -10.07
C ASN A 75 12.66 -1.11 -9.05
N PRO A 76 11.70 -0.16 -9.17
CA PRO A 76 10.59 -0.06 -8.22
C PRO A 76 9.66 -1.29 -8.21
N TYR A 77 9.86 -2.19 -9.18
CA TYR A 77 9.08 -3.40 -9.41
C TYR A 77 9.92 -4.68 -9.26
N GLU A 78 11.13 -4.61 -8.69
CA GLU A 78 12.02 -5.76 -8.57
C GLU A 78 11.38 -6.92 -7.79
N GLY A 79 10.57 -6.60 -6.78
CA GLY A 79 9.74 -7.57 -6.06
C GLY A 79 8.45 -8.02 -6.78
N ILE A 80 8.29 -7.77 -8.09
CA ILE A 80 7.13 -8.24 -8.88
C ILE A 80 7.55 -9.23 -9.97
N LYS A 81 8.81 -9.20 -10.43
CA LYS A 81 9.23 -9.93 -11.64
C LYS A 81 9.13 -11.45 -11.54
N ASN A 82 9.15 -12.02 -10.34
CA ASN A 82 9.07 -13.47 -10.10
C ASN A 82 7.85 -13.89 -9.26
N ASN A 83 6.85 -13.02 -9.10
CA ASN A 83 5.66 -13.34 -8.31
C ASN A 83 4.51 -13.83 -9.19
N THR A 84 3.83 -14.88 -8.73
CA THR A 84 2.56 -15.32 -9.31
C THR A 84 1.56 -14.17 -9.22
N LYS A 85 1.09 -13.67 -10.36
CA LYS A 85 0.09 -12.59 -10.41
C LYS A 85 -1.15 -13.02 -9.64
N GLY A 86 -1.59 -12.18 -8.72
CA GLY A 86 -2.69 -12.49 -7.81
C GLY A 86 -2.46 -13.62 -6.81
N GLY A 87 -1.22 -14.10 -6.68
CA GLY A 87 -0.79 -14.92 -5.56
C GLY A 87 -0.41 -14.08 -4.34
N TYR A 88 -0.07 -14.75 -3.24
CA TYR A 88 0.14 -14.11 -1.93
C TYR A 88 1.18 -12.98 -1.94
N ASP A 89 2.30 -13.12 -2.66
CA ASP A 89 3.33 -12.07 -2.72
C ASP A 89 2.87 -10.83 -3.51
N ASP A 90 2.11 -11.01 -4.61
CA ASP A 90 1.52 -9.87 -5.35
C ASP A 90 0.48 -9.14 -4.47
N ILE A 91 -0.31 -9.89 -3.71
CA ILE A 91 -1.28 -9.31 -2.77
C ILE A 91 -0.55 -8.56 -1.65
N ALA A 92 0.49 -9.15 -1.04
CA ALA A 92 1.31 -8.51 -0.01
C ALA A 92 1.91 -7.19 -0.50
N TYR A 93 2.49 -7.19 -1.70
CA TYR A 93 3.02 -5.99 -2.34
C TYR A 93 1.94 -4.91 -2.51
N ARG A 94 0.75 -5.29 -3.02
CA ARG A 94 -0.38 -4.36 -3.20
C ARG A 94 -0.89 -3.80 -1.88
N MET A 95 -0.95 -4.62 -0.83
CA MET A 95 -1.35 -4.19 0.52
C MET A 95 -0.40 -3.13 1.07
N LYS A 96 0.92 -3.37 1.05
CA LYS A 96 1.92 -2.38 1.51
C LYS A 96 1.84 -1.09 0.70
N LYS A 97 1.67 -1.17 -0.62
CA LYS A 97 1.49 0.01 -1.50
C LYS A 97 0.19 0.76 -1.23
N TYR A 98 -0.90 0.05 -0.94
CA TYR A 98 -2.19 0.64 -0.58
C TYR A 98 -2.10 1.35 0.78
N ALA A 99 -1.60 0.67 1.80
CA ALA A 99 -1.45 1.21 3.15
C ALA A 99 -0.58 2.47 3.20
N ALA A 100 0.54 2.49 2.46
CA ALA A 100 1.41 3.65 2.34
C ALA A 100 0.68 4.90 1.79
N ARG A 101 -0.29 4.72 0.88
CA ARG A 101 -1.09 5.85 0.33
C ARG A 101 -1.94 6.53 1.40
N TYR A 102 -2.36 5.77 2.41
CA TYR A 102 -3.28 6.23 3.46
C TYR A 102 -2.60 6.36 4.83
N ASN A 103 -1.26 6.34 4.84
CA ASN A 103 -0.45 6.43 6.06
C ASN A 103 -0.84 5.37 7.11
N ILE A 104 -1.00 4.12 6.66
CA ILE A 104 -1.24 2.96 7.52
C ILE A 104 0.07 2.16 7.55
N GLN A 105 0.61 1.96 8.75
CA GLN A 105 1.77 1.11 8.99
C GLN A 105 1.30 -0.16 9.68
N PHE A 106 1.74 -1.31 9.19
CA PHE A 106 1.35 -2.63 9.70
C PHE A 106 2.42 -3.66 9.32
N ASP A 107 2.44 -4.78 10.04
CA ASP A 107 3.21 -5.97 9.69
C ASP A 107 2.29 -7.14 9.34
N PHE A 108 2.82 -8.11 8.60
CA PHE A 108 2.05 -9.30 8.22
C PHE A 108 2.03 -10.31 9.37
N PRO A 109 0.89 -11.01 9.60
CA PRO A 109 -0.41 -10.82 8.95
C PRO A 109 -1.09 -9.51 9.37
N PHE A 110 -1.79 -8.86 8.44
CA PHE A 110 -2.54 -7.65 8.78
C PHE A 110 -3.71 -7.97 9.72
N ASP A 111 -3.80 -7.26 10.85
CA ASP A 111 -4.91 -7.37 11.78
C ASP A 111 -5.48 -5.98 12.06
N TYR A 112 -6.76 -5.77 11.72
CA TYR A 112 -7.44 -4.50 11.99
C TYR A 112 -7.51 -4.15 13.48
N LEU A 113 -7.42 -5.15 14.38
CA LEU A 113 -7.44 -4.92 15.83
C LEU A 113 -6.20 -4.15 16.31
N ASN A 114 -5.10 -4.19 15.56
CA ASN A 114 -3.90 -3.40 15.88
C ASN A 114 -4.14 -1.87 15.78
N PHE A 115 -5.30 -1.44 15.26
CA PHE A 115 -5.67 -0.04 15.07
C PHE A 115 -6.80 0.44 15.99
N ILE A 116 -7.22 -0.35 17.00
CA ILE A 116 -8.30 0.07 17.91
C ILE A 116 -7.97 1.37 18.68
N PHE A 117 -6.68 1.62 18.94
CA PHE A 117 -6.20 2.83 19.60
C PHE A 117 -5.70 3.90 18.61
N ASP A 118 -5.80 3.68 17.30
CA ASP A 118 -5.46 4.71 16.31
C ASP A 118 -6.48 5.86 16.40
N SER A 119 -6.00 7.09 16.58
CA SER A 119 -6.83 8.30 16.62
C SER A 119 -7.83 8.45 15.47
N ARG A 120 -7.56 7.80 14.32
CA ARG A 120 -8.40 7.83 13.12
C ARG A 120 -9.52 6.79 13.16
N ILE A 121 -9.56 5.87 14.11
CA ILE A 121 -10.51 4.73 14.14
C ILE A 121 -11.98 5.18 14.13
N GLY A 122 -12.29 6.32 14.76
CA GLY A 122 -13.64 6.90 14.73
C GLY A 122 -14.07 7.34 13.32
N LYS A 123 -13.12 7.65 12.42
CA LYS A 123 -13.39 8.14 11.06
C LYS A 123 -13.83 6.99 10.16
N GLN A 124 -15.01 7.11 9.58
CA GLN A 124 -15.55 6.10 8.65
C GLN A 124 -14.63 5.88 7.44
N SER A 125 -14.00 6.94 6.93
CA SER A 125 -13.03 6.85 5.83
C SER A 125 -11.82 5.98 6.18
N PHE A 126 -11.32 6.08 7.42
CA PHE A 126 -10.21 5.25 7.88
C PHE A 126 -10.63 3.78 8.03
N ARG A 127 -11.81 3.53 8.64
CA ARG A 127 -12.38 2.18 8.75
C ARG A 127 -12.55 1.51 7.38
N LYS A 128 -12.98 2.24 6.34
CA LYS A 128 -13.05 1.72 4.96
C LYS A 128 -11.68 1.24 4.45
N HIS A 129 -10.59 1.92 4.79
CA HIS A 129 -9.24 1.48 4.41
C HIS A 129 -8.80 0.23 5.18
N LEU A 130 -9.16 0.12 6.47
CA LEU A 130 -8.93 -1.10 7.24
C LEU A 130 -9.73 -2.28 6.66
N THR A 131 -10.96 -2.06 6.22
CA THR A 131 -11.80 -3.09 5.57
C THR A 131 -11.15 -3.61 4.30
N VAL A 132 -10.63 -2.72 3.45
CA VAL A 132 -9.89 -3.13 2.24
C VAL A 132 -8.65 -3.96 2.60
N LEU A 133 -7.87 -3.53 3.58
CA LEU A 133 -6.66 -4.25 4.00
C LEU A 133 -6.99 -5.61 4.63
N GLN A 134 -8.04 -5.70 5.45
CA GLN A 134 -8.48 -6.97 6.04
C GLN A 134 -9.00 -7.94 4.98
N GLY A 135 -9.73 -7.44 3.98
CA GLY A 135 -10.15 -8.26 2.83
C GLY A 135 -8.98 -8.79 2.02
N LEU A 136 -7.97 -7.96 1.75
CA LEU A 136 -6.76 -8.40 1.06
C LEU A 136 -5.93 -9.38 1.88
N GLU A 137 -5.87 -9.23 3.21
CA GLU A 137 -5.23 -10.20 4.10
C GLU A 137 -5.93 -11.56 4.00
N ASN A 138 -7.27 -11.57 4.00
CA ASN A 138 -8.06 -12.77 3.84
C ASN A 138 -7.74 -13.48 2.51
N MET A 139 -7.71 -12.74 1.39
CA MET A 139 -7.28 -13.26 0.08
C MET A 139 -5.85 -13.79 0.13
N ARG A 140 -4.92 -13.06 0.76
CA ARG A 140 -3.53 -13.48 0.87
C ARG A 140 -3.39 -14.77 1.68
N PHE A 141 -4.15 -14.90 2.78
CA PHE A 141 -4.14 -16.10 3.61
C PHE A 141 -4.66 -17.31 2.86
N GLN A 142 -5.76 -17.17 2.12
CA GLN A 142 -6.26 -18.21 1.20
C GLN A 142 -5.21 -18.58 0.13
N SER A 143 -4.54 -17.59 -0.46
CA SER A 143 -3.49 -17.83 -1.45
C SER A 143 -2.30 -18.63 -0.87
N ILE A 144 -1.96 -18.43 0.42
CA ILE A 144 -0.93 -19.20 1.12
C ILE A 144 -1.41 -20.64 1.37
N MET A 145 -2.62 -20.78 1.92
CA MET A 145 -3.13 -22.06 2.40
C MET A 145 -3.60 -23.00 1.28
N SER A 146 -4.17 -22.43 0.23
CA SER A 146 -4.93 -23.11 -0.83
C SER A 146 -4.30 -22.89 -2.22
N LYS A 147 -3.14 -22.20 -2.29
CA LYS A 147 -2.47 -21.82 -3.55
C LYS A 147 -3.37 -21.08 -4.55
N THR A 148 -4.48 -20.50 -4.07
CA THR A 148 -5.44 -19.77 -4.89
C THR A 148 -4.79 -18.53 -5.48
N THR A 149 -5.11 -18.23 -6.74
CA THR A 149 -4.70 -17.00 -7.42
C THR A 149 -5.92 -16.19 -7.84
N TYR A 150 -5.87 -14.88 -7.65
CA TYR A 150 -7.00 -14.00 -7.95
C TYR A 150 -6.78 -13.20 -9.23
N SER A 151 -7.86 -13.04 -10.00
CA SER A 151 -7.81 -12.23 -11.22
C SER A 151 -7.55 -10.75 -10.89
N THR A 152 -6.91 -10.04 -11.82
CA THR A 152 -6.69 -8.60 -11.71
C THR A 152 -8.00 -7.82 -11.53
N LYS A 153 -9.10 -8.31 -12.10
CA LYS A 153 -10.45 -7.70 -11.97
C LYS A 153 -10.91 -7.71 -10.51
N VAL A 154 -10.84 -8.86 -9.85
CA VAL A 154 -11.24 -9.05 -8.44
C VAL A 154 -10.34 -8.19 -7.54
N LEU A 155 -9.02 -8.33 -7.68
CA LEU A 155 -8.05 -7.53 -6.90
C LEU A 155 -8.28 -6.02 -7.04
N SER A 156 -8.57 -5.56 -8.25
CA SER A 156 -8.85 -4.15 -8.52
C SER A 156 -10.20 -3.70 -7.93
N ALA A 157 -11.19 -4.58 -7.83
CA ALA A 157 -12.46 -4.28 -7.17
C ALA A 157 -12.26 -4.14 -5.65
N VAL A 158 -11.50 -5.05 -5.04
CA VAL A 158 -11.16 -5.03 -3.60
C VAL A 158 -10.33 -3.80 -3.25
N LEU A 159 -9.25 -3.52 -3.99
CA LEU A 159 -8.41 -2.33 -3.78
C LEU A 159 -9.18 -1.01 -3.92
N ARG A 160 -10.24 -0.97 -4.73
CA ARG A 160 -11.10 0.21 -4.88
C ARG A 160 -12.19 0.30 -3.81
N GLY A 161 -12.30 -0.67 -2.91
CA GLY A 161 -13.38 -0.77 -1.94
C GLY A 161 -14.75 -1.05 -2.56
N LYS A 162 -14.78 -1.54 -3.80
CA LYS A 162 -16.02 -1.75 -4.58
C LYS A 162 -16.51 -3.19 -4.58
N HIS A 163 -15.72 -4.13 -4.05
CA HIS A 163 -16.12 -5.52 -4.00
C HIS A 163 -17.32 -5.71 -3.05
N PRO A 164 -18.38 -6.46 -3.43
CA PRO A 164 -19.58 -6.63 -2.61
C PRO A 164 -19.29 -7.10 -1.19
N LEU A 165 -18.37 -8.06 -1.01
CA LEU A 165 -17.96 -8.53 0.32
C LEU A 165 -17.44 -7.41 1.24
N LEU A 166 -16.80 -6.37 0.71
CA LEU A 166 -16.33 -5.25 1.54
C LEU A 166 -17.46 -4.32 1.99
N GLN A 167 -18.63 -4.42 1.36
CA GLN A 167 -19.82 -3.62 1.68
C GLN A 167 -20.76 -4.38 2.61
N THR A 168 -20.81 -5.70 2.50
CA THR A 168 -21.72 -6.55 3.27
C THR A 168 -21.09 -7.11 4.53
N GLN A 169 -19.78 -7.39 4.53
CA GLN A 169 -19.10 -8.02 5.67
C GLN A 169 -18.42 -7.00 6.58
N THR A 170 -18.47 -7.28 7.87
CA THR A 170 -17.75 -6.54 8.92
C THR A 170 -16.26 -6.89 8.94
N LEU A 171 -15.46 -6.06 9.61
CA LEU A 171 -14.03 -6.35 9.83
C LEU A 171 -13.81 -7.67 10.58
N TRP A 172 -14.66 -7.97 11.56
CA TRP A 172 -14.62 -9.23 12.30
C TRP A 172 -14.92 -10.41 11.37
N GLU A 173 -15.91 -10.28 10.49
CA GLU A 173 -16.27 -11.33 9.54
C GLU A 173 -15.17 -11.57 8.49
N LEU A 174 -14.56 -10.51 7.96
CA LEU A 174 -13.45 -10.61 7.01
C LEU A 174 -12.18 -11.20 7.63
N LYS A 175 -12.00 -11.05 8.95
CA LYS A 175 -10.88 -11.66 9.68
C LYS A 175 -11.10 -13.15 9.94
N ASN A 176 -12.32 -13.54 10.34
CA ASN A 176 -12.57 -14.86 10.91
C ASN A 176 -13.15 -15.89 9.92
N TRP A 177 -13.68 -15.46 8.78
CA TRP A 177 -14.30 -16.36 7.81
C TRP A 177 -13.59 -16.36 6.45
N PHE A 178 -13.67 -17.49 5.75
CA PHE A 178 -13.22 -17.60 4.37
C PHE A 178 -14.33 -17.20 3.41
N TYR A 179 -13.94 -16.60 2.29
CA TYR A 179 -14.86 -16.17 1.25
C TYR A 179 -14.32 -16.52 -0.12
N ASP A 180 -15.22 -16.91 -1.03
CA ASP A 180 -14.91 -16.95 -2.43
C ASP A 180 -15.02 -15.52 -2.98
N TRP A 181 -13.86 -14.93 -3.24
CA TRP A 181 -13.76 -13.57 -3.75
C TRP A 181 -14.16 -13.44 -5.23
N ASN A 182 -14.52 -14.53 -5.92
CA ASN A 182 -15.08 -14.48 -7.26
C ASN A 182 -16.61 -14.42 -7.24
N SER A 183 -17.26 -15.26 -6.42
CA SER A 183 -18.73 -15.33 -6.28
C SER A 183 -19.28 -14.33 -5.25
N GLY A 184 -18.49 -13.98 -4.23
CA GLY A 184 -18.96 -13.18 -3.09
C GLY A 184 -19.63 -14.01 -2.00
N GLU A 185 -19.51 -15.34 -2.06
CA GLU A 185 -20.09 -16.26 -1.09
C GLU A 185 -19.11 -16.59 0.04
N ARG A 186 -19.64 -16.89 1.22
CA ARG A 186 -18.84 -17.37 2.35
C ARG A 186 -18.54 -18.86 2.16
N ILE A 187 -17.29 -19.24 2.38
CA ILE A 187 -16.86 -20.63 2.32
C ILE A 187 -17.01 -21.23 3.70
N ILE A 188 -17.87 -22.24 3.82
CA ILE A 188 -18.06 -23.00 5.04
C ILE A 188 -17.02 -24.11 5.06
N ILE A 189 -16.10 -24.04 6.03
CA ILE A 189 -15.09 -25.07 6.24
C ILE A 189 -15.56 -25.95 7.38
N GLU A 190 -16.10 -27.11 7.04
CA GLU A 190 -16.62 -28.07 8.01
C GLU A 190 -15.48 -28.87 8.67
N HIS A 191 -14.35 -29.01 7.98
CA HIS A 191 -13.20 -29.75 8.48
C HIS A 191 -11.87 -29.08 8.08
N PRO A 192 -10.87 -28.94 8.99
CA PRO A 192 -9.61 -28.25 8.69
C PRO A 192 -8.85 -28.80 7.48
N ARG A 193 -8.97 -30.10 7.19
CA ARG A 193 -8.39 -30.74 6.00
C ARG A 193 -8.93 -30.20 4.66
N GLN A 194 -10.10 -29.55 4.65
CA GLN A 194 -10.67 -28.94 3.44
C GLN A 194 -9.88 -27.69 3.02
N ILE A 195 -9.21 -27.00 3.95
CA ILE A 195 -8.39 -25.80 3.67
C ILE A 195 -7.25 -26.12 2.68
N ILE A 196 -6.66 -27.31 2.78
CA ILE A 196 -5.53 -27.75 1.95
C ILE A 196 -5.98 -28.18 0.54
N LYS A 197 -7.28 -28.46 0.34
CA LYS A 197 -7.85 -28.94 -0.93
C LYS A 197 -8.56 -27.85 -1.75
N MET A 198 -8.82 -26.69 -1.15
CA MET A 198 -9.28 -25.49 -1.85
C MET A 198 -8.16 -24.91 -2.72
#